data_AF-A0A367AEK1-F1
#
_entry.id   AF-A0A367AEK1-F1
#
_cell.length_a   1.000
_cell.length_b   1.000
_cell.length_c   1.000
_cell.angle_alpha   90.00
_cell.angle_beta   90.00
_cell.angle_gamma   90.00
#
_symmetry.space_group_name_H-M   'P 1'
#
loop_
_entity.id
_entity.type
_entity.pdbx_description
1 polymer ?
#
loop_
_entity_poly.entity_id
_entity_poly.type
_entity_poly.pdbx_seq_one_letter_code
_entity_poly.pdbx_strand_id
1 'polypeptide(L)'
;MTTPLPTDAAGAVDVRADDELSWLLALDPAVLAVLGGVVLLLLLVATVVGWVVVRRIRRNPLVARARELGVQGATAVAARRLPPGPRRTAAELQLDIGRARERLRRQVSTAQAAGAHLGDVPGLLPSLEAEGTRLEQLLRQRALAPATTDRSDLEADARRYLDMLADVCAAVLEAEQAVPAPGQVGADVADAVSALRAHTTAYRELTSPPGLPPLPSPSPSPEPSRRDPAQG
;
A
#
# COMPACT_ATOMS: atom_id res chain seq x y z
N MET A 1 28.03 57.98 -59.50
CA MET A 1 28.76 57.84 -58.23
C MET A 1 28.67 56.38 -57.81
N THR A 2 29.74 55.64 -58.06
CA THR A 2 29.84 54.19 -57.90
C THR A 2 30.70 53.89 -56.67
N THR A 3 30.09 53.33 -55.63
CA THR A 3 30.76 52.93 -54.40
C THR A 3 31.15 51.45 -54.51
N PRO A 4 32.43 51.05 -54.36
CA PRO A 4 32.81 49.64 -54.34
C PRO A 4 32.55 49.00 -52.97
N LEU A 5 32.05 47.77 -52.99
CA LEU A 5 31.90 46.89 -51.82
C LEU A 5 33.28 46.33 -51.40
N PRO A 6 33.61 46.29 -50.09
CA PRO A 6 34.76 45.55 -49.61
C PRO A 6 34.42 44.05 -49.53
N THR A 7 35.08 43.27 -50.38
CA THR A 7 35.20 41.82 -50.27
C THR A 7 36.46 41.52 -49.47
N ASP A 8 36.35 41.38 -48.15
CA ASP A 8 37.36 40.63 -47.39
C ASP A 8 36.85 40.27 -46.00
N ALA A 9 36.97 38.98 -45.65
CA ALA A 9 36.87 38.33 -44.34
C ALA A 9 36.12 36.98 -44.40
N ALA A 10 36.70 36.00 -45.09
CA ALA A 10 36.22 34.60 -45.04
C ALA A 10 37.35 33.58 -44.82
N GLY A 11 38.48 33.97 -44.22
CA GLY A 11 39.68 33.13 -44.21
C GLY A 11 40.48 33.08 -42.90
N ALA A 12 39.86 33.28 -41.74
CA ALA A 12 40.62 33.30 -40.47
C ALA A 12 39.87 32.64 -39.30
N VAL A 13 39.51 31.36 -39.42
CA VAL A 13 38.93 30.60 -38.30
C VAL A 13 39.47 29.16 -38.20
N ASP A 14 40.69 28.84 -38.63
CA ASP A 14 41.12 27.42 -38.55
C ASP A 14 42.63 27.15 -38.34
N VAL A 15 43.30 27.96 -37.51
CA VAL A 15 44.71 27.67 -37.12
C VAL A 15 44.94 27.76 -35.61
N ARG A 16 44.02 28.36 -34.84
CA ARG A 16 44.23 28.57 -33.40
C ARG A 16 43.86 27.34 -32.54
N ALA A 17 43.13 26.37 -33.08
CA ALA A 17 42.76 25.14 -32.36
C ALA A 17 43.92 24.12 -32.31
N ASP A 18 44.85 24.14 -33.27
CA ASP A 18 45.95 23.16 -33.32
C ASP A 18 47.06 23.45 -32.29
N ASP A 19 47.31 24.73 -31.97
CA ASP A 19 48.27 25.11 -30.93
C ASP A 19 47.78 24.75 -29.52
N GLU A 20 46.46 24.64 -29.30
CA GLU A 20 45.88 24.18 -28.03
C GLU A 20 45.83 22.65 -27.91
N LEU A 21 46.24 21.88 -28.92
CA LEU A 21 46.33 20.41 -28.85
C LEU A 21 47.80 19.93 -28.88
N SER A 22 48.75 20.77 -29.31
CA SER A 22 50.17 20.44 -29.34
C SER A 22 50.78 20.25 -27.94
N TRP A 23 50.32 20.99 -26.93
CA TRP A 23 50.73 20.77 -25.53
C TRP A 23 50.19 19.46 -24.95
N LEU A 24 49.04 18.97 -25.42
CA LEU A 24 48.51 17.64 -25.06
C LEU A 24 49.38 16.52 -25.65
N LEU A 25 49.95 16.70 -26.84
CA LEU A 25 50.88 15.75 -27.47
C LEU A 25 52.31 15.78 -26.88
N ALA A 26 52.72 16.92 -26.30
CA ALA A 26 53.99 17.06 -25.56
C ALA A 26 53.92 16.54 -24.11
N LEU A 27 52.71 16.29 -23.59
CA LEU A 27 52.53 15.61 -22.31
C LEU A 27 52.93 14.14 -22.44
N ASP A 28 53.68 13.65 -21.47
CA ASP A 28 54.09 12.24 -21.39
C ASP A 28 52.85 11.33 -21.56
N PRO A 29 52.85 10.39 -22.53
CA PRO A 29 51.72 9.50 -22.76
C PRO A 29 51.30 8.73 -21.50
N ALA A 30 52.22 8.53 -20.55
CA ALA A 30 51.90 7.98 -19.24
C ALA A 30 50.97 8.89 -18.41
N VAL A 31 51.17 10.20 -18.44
CA VAL A 31 50.33 11.18 -17.72
C VAL A 31 48.94 11.24 -18.33
N LEU A 32 48.83 11.23 -19.67
CA LEU A 32 47.55 11.17 -20.36
C LEU A 32 46.79 9.87 -20.05
N ALA A 33 47.49 8.72 -20.03
CA ALA A 33 46.89 7.44 -19.69
C ALA A 33 46.38 7.40 -18.25
N VAL A 34 47.14 7.96 -17.29
CA VAL A 34 46.73 8.06 -15.89
C VAL A 34 45.54 9.02 -15.75
N LEU A 35 45.58 10.20 -16.37
CA LEU A 35 44.49 11.17 -16.30
C LEU A 35 43.21 10.61 -16.93
N GLY A 36 43.32 9.99 -18.10
CA GLY A 36 42.21 9.32 -18.78
C GLY A 36 41.64 8.17 -17.96
N GLY A 37 42.51 7.36 -17.33
CA GLY A 37 42.11 6.28 -16.43
C GLY A 37 41.35 6.79 -15.20
N VAL A 38 41.80 7.88 -14.58
CA VAL A 38 41.13 8.51 -13.44
C VAL A 38 39.76 9.06 -13.85
N VAL A 39 39.66 9.76 -14.97
CA VAL A 39 38.38 10.29 -15.48
C VAL A 39 37.41 9.15 -15.80
N LEU A 40 37.88 8.09 -16.46
CA LEU A 40 37.07 6.91 -16.77
C LEU A 40 36.58 6.22 -15.50
N LEU A 41 37.46 6.07 -14.50
CA LEU A 41 37.11 5.48 -13.20
C LEU A 41 36.05 6.33 -12.49
N LEU A 42 36.20 7.65 -12.46
CA LEU A 42 35.21 8.57 -11.87
C LEU A 42 33.85 8.47 -12.57
N LEU A 43 33.84 8.40 -13.90
CA LEU A 43 32.63 8.18 -14.69
C LEU A 43 31.97 6.85 -14.33
N LEU A 44 32.74 5.78 -14.24
CA LEU A 44 32.24 4.45 -13.93
C LEU A 44 31.66 4.39 -12.50
N VAL A 45 32.34 5.01 -11.52
CA VAL A 45 31.84 5.18 -10.15
C VAL A 45 30.55 6.00 -10.14
N ALA A 46 30.49 7.14 -10.84
CA ALA A 46 29.28 7.95 -10.92
C ALA A 46 28.11 7.19 -11.53
N THR A 47 28.38 6.39 -12.57
CA THR A 47 27.36 5.56 -13.24
C THR A 47 26.85 4.46 -12.31
N VAL A 48 27.75 3.78 -11.59
CA VAL A 48 27.39 2.72 -10.63
C VAL A 48 26.65 3.31 -9.43
N VAL A 49 27.09 4.44 -8.88
CA VAL A 49 26.39 5.14 -7.79
C VAL A 49 25.01 5.59 -8.27
N GLY A 50 24.91 6.19 -9.45
CA GLY A 50 23.63 6.57 -10.07
C GLY A 50 22.71 5.37 -10.26
N TRP A 51 23.24 4.26 -10.78
CA TRP A 51 22.49 3.01 -10.93
C TRP A 51 22.03 2.43 -9.60
N VAL A 52 22.89 2.37 -8.60
CA VAL A 52 22.56 1.86 -7.26
C VAL A 52 21.53 2.76 -6.60
N VAL A 53 21.65 4.09 -6.73
CA VAL A 53 20.66 5.05 -6.25
C VAL A 53 19.32 4.83 -6.97
N VAL A 54 19.29 4.72 -8.30
CA VAL A 54 18.06 4.43 -9.06
C VAL A 54 17.47 3.08 -8.68
N ARG A 55 18.28 2.03 -8.53
CA ARG A 55 17.84 0.68 -8.16
C ARG A 55 17.35 0.63 -6.72
N ARG A 56 17.97 1.39 -5.82
CA ARG A 56 17.57 1.52 -4.41
C ARG A 56 16.31 2.37 -4.28
N ILE A 57 16.14 3.40 -5.09
CA ILE A 57 14.89 4.17 -5.22
C ILE A 57 13.77 3.30 -5.76
N ARG A 58 14.02 2.49 -6.80
CA ARG A 58 13.02 1.53 -7.34
C ARG A 58 12.67 0.42 -6.36
N ARG A 59 13.59 0.05 -5.45
CA ARG A 59 13.35 -0.98 -4.42
C ARG A 59 12.82 -0.45 -3.09
N ASN A 60 12.85 0.87 -2.84
CA ASN A 60 12.47 1.42 -1.55
C ASN A 60 11.11 2.13 -1.64
N PRO A 61 10.04 1.54 -1.06
CA PRO A 61 8.67 2.11 -1.10
C PRO A 61 8.57 3.49 -0.41
N LEU A 62 9.60 3.91 0.33
CA LEU A 62 9.67 5.22 0.98
C LEU A 62 9.93 6.37 0.00
N VAL A 63 10.59 6.14 -1.14
CA VAL A 63 10.85 7.21 -2.13
C VAL A 63 9.62 7.46 -3.00
N ALA A 64 8.75 6.45 -3.18
CA ALA A 64 7.41 6.65 -3.73
C ALA A 64 6.58 7.60 -2.83
N ARG A 65 6.62 7.41 -1.51
CA ARG A 65 5.99 8.30 -0.52
C ARG A 65 6.60 9.72 -0.51
N ALA A 66 7.91 9.86 -0.69
CA ALA A 66 8.56 11.17 -0.75
C ALA A 66 8.21 11.95 -2.03
N ARG A 67 8.04 11.26 -3.17
CA ARG A 67 7.53 11.87 -4.41
C ARG A 67 6.05 12.24 -4.31
N GLU A 68 5.23 11.40 -3.65
CA GLU A 68 3.85 11.75 -3.34
C GLU A 68 3.75 12.98 -2.43
N LEU A 69 4.58 13.08 -1.39
CA LEU A 69 4.60 14.25 -0.51
C LEU A 69 5.18 15.51 -1.18
N GLY A 70 6.16 15.37 -2.07
CA GLY A 70 6.70 16.48 -2.86
C GLY A 70 5.71 17.01 -3.90
N VAL A 71 4.98 16.12 -4.56
CA VAL A 71 3.92 16.50 -5.52
C VAL A 71 2.68 17.02 -4.78
N GLN A 72 2.29 16.42 -3.64
CA GLN A 72 1.18 16.89 -2.81
C GLN A 72 1.48 18.22 -2.10
N GLY A 73 2.73 18.48 -1.70
CA GLY A 73 3.15 19.77 -1.14
C GLY A 73 3.17 20.87 -2.19
N ALA A 74 3.65 20.58 -3.40
CA ALA A 74 3.63 21.52 -4.52
C ALA A 74 2.18 21.79 -5.01
N THR A 75 1.31 20.78 -5.04
CA THR A 75 -0.10 20.96 -5.44
C THR A 75 -0.96 21.56 -4.32
N ALA A 76 -0.66 21.32 -3.04
CA ALA A 76 -1.37 21.97 -1.93
C ALA A 76 -1.08 23.48 -1.87
N VAL A 77 0.16 23.91 -2.17
CA VAL A 77 0.51 25.33 -2.28
C VAL A 77 -0.03 25.95 -3.57
N ALA A 78 -0.07 25.20 -4.68
CA ALA A 78 -0.69 25.66 -5.93
C ALA A 78 -2.23 25.80 -5.79
N ALA A 79 -2.90 24.87 -5.12
CA ALA A 79 -4.35 24.90 -4.88
C ALA A 79 -4.77 26.07 -3.96
N ARG A 80 -3.93 26.44 -2.99
CA ARG A 80 -4.20 27.60 -2.11
C ARG A 80 -4.05 28.96 -2.80
N ARG A 81 -3.45 29.01 -3.99
CA ARG A 81 -3.26 30.23 -4.80
C ARG A 81 -4.18 30.32 -6.01
N LEU A 82 -5.03 29.34 -6.27
CA LEU A 82 -5.98 29.40 -7.39
C LEU A 82 -7.27 30.12 -6.97
N PRO A 83 -7.76 31.09 -7.76
CA PRO A 83 -9.05 31.75 -7.51
C PRO A 83 -10.19 30.71 -7.54
N PRO A 84 -11.25 30.90 -6.73
CA PRO A 84 -12.39 29.98 -6.68
C PRO A 84 -13.02 29.84 -8.07
N GLY A 85 -13.14 28.60 -8.56
CA GLY A 85 -13.65 28.31 -9.88
C GLY A 85 -13.54 26.83 -10.27
N PRO A 86 -13.98 26.46 -11.49
CA PRO A 86 -14.03 25.07 -11.97
C PRO A 86 -12.65 24.37 -12.05
N ARG A 87 -11.57 25.14 -12.00
CA ARG A 87 -10.20 24.59 -11.91
C ARG A 87 -9.89 24.04 -10.52
N ARG A 88 -10.49 24.61 -9.47
CA ARG A 88 -10.33 24.16 -8.08
C ARG A 88 -11.08 22.86 -7.84
N THR A 89 -12.32 22.73 -8.32
CA THR A 89 -13.11 21.49 -8.20
C THR A 89 -12.41 20.32 -8.89
N ALA A 90 -11.86 20.54 -10.09
CA ALA A 90 -11.08 19.53 -10.79
C ALA A 90 -9.81 19.10 -10.02
N ALA A 91 -9.10 20.04 -9.40
CA ALA A 91 -7.92 19.75 -8.60
C ALA A 91 -8.25 19.01 -7.29
N GLU A 92 -9.37 19.35 -6.65
CA GLU A 92 -9.87 18.63 -5.46
C GLU A 92 -10.25 17.18 -5.81
N LEU A 93 -10.99 16.97 -6.92
CA LEU A 93 -11.33 15.63 -7.41
C LEU A 93 -10.10 14.78 -7.74
N GLN A 94 -9.04 15.36 -8.30
CA GLN A 94 -7.78 14.65 -8.54
C GLN A 94 -7.13 14.15 -7.25
N LEU A 95 -7.13 14.98 -6.22
CA LEU A 95 -6.56 14.59 -4.93
C LEU A 95 -7.39 13.48 -4.29
N ASP A 96 -8.71 13.54 -4.41
CA ASP A 96 -9.61 12.54 -3.83
C ASP A 96 -9.50 11.20 -4.55
N ILE A 97 -9.37 11.18 -5.88
CA ILE A 97 -9.08 9.95 -6.66
C ILE A 97 -7.76 9.32 -6.19
N GLY A 98 -6.69 10.12 -6.07
CA GLY A 98 -5.40 9.62 -5.61
C GLY A 98 -5.46 9.03 -4.20
N ARG A 99 -6.18 9.69 -3.28
CA ARG A 99 -6.39 9.20 -1.91
C ARG A 99 -7.22 7.91 -1.86
N ALA A 100 -8.30 7.84 -2.63
CA ALA A 100 -9.17 6.67 -2.68
C ALA A 100 -8.42 5.45 -3.21
N ARG A 101 -7.61 5.62 -4.27
CA ARG A 101 -6.78 4.54 -4.83
C ARG A 101 -5.73 4.03 -3.84
N GLU A 102 -5.00 4.91 -3.18
CA GLU A 102 -3.99 4.49 -2.19
C GLU A 102 -4.65 3.84 -0.96
N ARG A 103 -5.86 4.28 -0.57
CA ARG A 103 -6.65 3.61 0.47
C ARG A 103 -7.04 2.20 0.06
N LEU A 104 -7.58 2.02 -1.14
CA LEU A 104 -7.94 0.69 -1.67
C LEU A 104 -6.72 -0.22 -1.71
N ARG A 105 -5.59 0.26 -2.24
CA ARG A 105 -4.35 -0.51 -2.33
C ARG A 105 -3.86 -0.99 -0.96
N ARG A 106 -3.89 -0.11 0.04
CA ARG A 106 -3.55 -0.48 1.42
C ARG A 106 -4.51 -1.51 1.98
N GLN A 107 -5.81 -1.31 1.84
CA GLN A 107 -6.82 -2.25 2.35
C GLN A 107 -6.70 -3.63 1.72
N VAL A 108 -6.55 -3.71 0.39
CA VAL A 108 -6.32 -4.99 -0.31
C VAL A 108 -5.05 -5.66 0.19
N SER A 109 -3.95 -4.90 0.38
CA SER A 109 -2.71 -5.47 0.92
C SER A 109 -2.85 -5.99 2.35
N THR A 110 -3.59 -5.26 3.20
CA THR A 110 -3.87 -5.67 4.58
C THR A 110 -4.73 -6.91 4.62
N ALA A 111 -5.82 -6.93 3.85
CA ALA A 111 -6.73 -8.06 3.78
C ALA A 111 -6.05 -9.32 3.19
N GLN A 112 -5.18 -9.16 2.19
CA GLN A 112 -4.34 -10.26 1.69
C GLN A 112 -3.38 -10.79 2.75
N ALA A 113 -2.73 -9.91 3.51
CA ALA A 113 -1.84 -10.30 4.59
C ALA A 113 -2.59 -11.00 5.74
N ALA A 114 -3.86 -10.64 5.95
CA ALA A 114 -4.76 -11.31 6.88
C ALA A 114 -5.30 -12.66 6.34
N GLY A 115 -5.04 -13.00 5.08
CA GLY A 115 -5.55 -14.22 4.45
C GLY A 115 -7.02 -14.16 4.02
N ALA A 116 -7.58 -12.95 3.88
CA ALA A 116 -8.94 -12.77 3.40
C ALA A 116 -9.12 -13.27 1.97
N HIS A 117 -10.27 -13.89 1.70
CA HIS A 117 -10.63 -14.33 0.35
C HIS A 117 -11.21 -13.16 -0.44
N LEU A 118 -10.37 -12.52 -1.26
CA LEU A 118 -10.74 -11.33 -2.04
C LEU A 118 -11.23 -11.64 -3.47
N GLY A 119 -11.34 -12.91 -3.84
CA GLY A 119 -11.69 -13.33 -5.21
C GLY A 119 -10.76 -12.70 -6.26
N ASP A 120 -11.35 -12.13 -7.31
CA ASP A 120 -10.64 -11.49 -8.44
C ASP A 120 -10.24 -10.03 -8.18
N VAL A 121 -10.63 -9.44 -7.04
CA VAL A 121 -10.38 -8.02 -6.73
C VAL A 121 -8.90 -7.62 -6.88
N PRO A 122 -7.92 -8.41 -6.40
CA PRO A 122 -6.51 -8.09 -6.62
C PRO A 122 -6.09 -8.09 -8.10
N GLY A 123 -6.71 -8.94 -8.92
CA GLY A 123 -6.45 -9.00 -10.36
C GLY A 123 -7.05 -7.82 -11.12
N LEU A 124 -8.13 -7.23 -10.62
CA LEU A 124 -8.77 -6.04 -11.19
C LEU A 124 -8.08 -4.73 -10.78
N LEU A 125 -7.26 -4.76 -9.72
CA LEU A 125 -6.61 -3.57 -9.14
C LEU A 125 -5.76 -2.79 -10.16
N PRO A 126 -4.93 -3.41 -11.03
CA PRO A 126 -4.21 -2.69 -12.08
C PRO A 126 -5.12 -1.99 -13.10
N SER A 127 -6.27 -2.59 -13.42
CA SER A 127 -7.26 -1.99 -14.32
C SER A 127 -7.93 -0.78 -13.68
N LEU A 128 -8.30 -0.87 -12.41
CA LEU A 128 -8.86 0.25 -11.65
C LEU A 128 -7.84 1.40 -11.53
N GLU A 129 -6.56 1.09 -11.29
CA GLU A 129 -5.49 2.08 -11.25
C GLU A 129 -5.27 2.77 -12.60
N ALA A 130 -5.35 2.02 -13.70
CA ALA A 130 -5.24 2.58 -15.04
C ALA A 130 -6.37 3.57 -15.34
N GLU A 131 -7.61 3.21 -15.01
CA GLU A 131 -8.77 4.09 -15.22
C GLU A 131 -8.70 5.34 -14.32
N GLY A 132 -8.32 5.19 -13.06
CA GLY A 132 -8.10 6.33 -12.16
C GLY A 132 -7.02 7.28 -12.68
N THR A 133 -5.91 6.73 -13.19
CA THR A 133 -4.82 7.52 -13.79
C THR A 133 -5.29 8.26 -15.05
N ARG A 134 -6.12 7.61 -15.88
CA ARG A 134 -6.75 8.22 -17.05
C ARG A 134 -7.66 9.39 -16.65
N LEU A 135 -8.52 9.21 -15.66
CA LEU A 135 -9.40 10.28 -15.15
C LEU A 135 -8.60 11.45 -14.57
N GLU A 136 -7.54 11.16 -13.80
CA GLU A 136 -6.63 12.20 -13.28
C GLU A 136 -5.99 13.01 -14.42
N GLN A 137 -5.53 12.35 -15.50
CA GLN A 137 -4.95 13.03 -16.66
C GLN A 137 -5.97 13.92 -17.37
N LEU A 138 -7.21 13.43 -17.58
CA LEU A 138 -8.29 14.21 -18.18
C LEU A 138 -8.64 15.45 -17.34
N LEU A 139 -8.75 15.27 -16.01
CA LEU A 139 -8.98 16.39 -15.09
C LEU A 139 -7.82 17.41 -15.13
N ARG A 140 -6.58 16.95 -15.33
CA ARG A 140 -5.40 17.82 -15.40
C ARG A 140 -5.41 18.65 -16.67
N GLN A 141 -5.72 18.00 -17.79
CA GLN A 141 -5.87 18.68 -19.09
C GLN A 141 -6.98 19.74 -19.00
N ARG A 142 -8.11 19.43 -18.35
CA ARG A 142 -9.21 20.37 -18.13
C ARG A 142 -8.82 21.55 -17.25
N ALA A 143 -8.04 21.33 -16.19
CA ALA A 143 -7.58 22.41 -15.31
C ALA A 143 -6.66 23.41 -16.05
N LEU A 144 -5.90 22.94 -17.05
CA LEU A 144 -4.96 23.74 -17.84
C LEU A 144 -5.60 24.42 -19.06
N ALA A 145 -6.71 23.90 -19.58
CA ALA A 145 -7.36 24.47 -20.77
C ALA A 145 -8.00 25.85 -20.48
N PRO A 146 -7.84 26.86 -21.38
CA PRO A 146 -8.66 28.06 -21.39
C PRO A 146 -10.09 27.71 -21.82
N ALA A 147 -11.05 28.46 -21.29
CA ALA A 147 -12.44 28.05 -21.14
C ALA A 147 -13.15 27.53 -22.42
N THR A 148 -13.95 26.49 -22.18
CA THR A 148 -15.16 26.06 -22.92
C THR A 148 -15.01 25.50 -24.32
N THR A 149 -15.17 24.17 -24.46
CA THR A 149 -16.19 23.63 -25.39
C THR A 149 -16.67 22.24 -24.96
N ASP A 150 -15.83 21.45 -24.28
CA ASP A 150 -16.26 20.09 -23.94
C ASP A 150 -17.07 20.05 -22.64
N ARG A 151 -18.36 19.72 -22.81
CA ARG A 151 -19.36 19.46 -21.77
C ARG A 151 -19.40 17.97 -21.46
N SER A 152 -18.23 17.31 -21.47
CA SER A 152 -18.13 15.98 -20.89
C SER A 152 -18.40 16.10 -19.40
N ASP A 153 -19.34 15.33 -18.87
CA ASP A 153 -19.63 15.19 -17.44
C ASP A 153 -18.49 14.46 -16.70
N LEU A 154 -17.25 14.88 -16.95
CA LEU A 154 -16.02 14.32 -16.39
C LEU A 154 -16.03 14.40 -14.86
N GLU A 155 -16.64 15.44 -14.28
CA GLU A 155 -16.84 15.53 -12.84
C GLU A 155 -17.82 14.46 -12.33
N ALA A 156 -18.89 14.16 -13.09
CA ALA A 156 -19.84 13.11 -12.72
C ALA A 156 -19.21 11.72 -12.88
N ASP A 157 -18.41 11.50 -13.93
CA ASP A 157 -17.66 10.26 -14.12
C ASP A 157 -16.61 10.06 -13.02
N ALA A 158 -15.89 11.12 -12.62
CA ALA A 158 -14.97 11.08 -11.49
C ALA A 158 -15.69 10.74 -10.18
N ARG A 159 -16.86 11.33 -9.93
CA ARG A 159 -17.68 11.00 -8.74
C ARG A 159 -18.17 9.56 -8.78
N ARG A 160 -18.69 9.08 -9.91
CA ARG A 160 -19.11 7.68 -10.08
C ARG A 160 -17.96 6.71 -9.84
N TYR A 161 -16.75 7.05 -10.30
CA TYR A 161 -15.55 6.26 -10.03
C TYR A 161 -15.18 6.26 -8.55
N LEU A 162 -15.29 7.39 -7.85
CA LEU A 162 -15.06 7.46 -6.40
C LEU A 162 -16.08 6.64 -5.61
N ASP A 163 -17.35 6.68 -5.99
CA ASP A 163 -18.42 5.88 -5.38
C ASP A 163 -18.14 4.38 -5.58
N MET A 164 -17.80 3.97 -6.81
CA MET A 164 -17.38 2.59 -7.11
C MET A 164 -16.17 2.16 -6.26
N LEU A 165 -15.14 3.01 -6.12
CA LEU A 165 -13.99 2.70 -5.27
C LEU A 165 -14.38 2.56 -3.80
N ALA A 166 -15.32 3.37 -3.31
CA ALA A 166 -15.82 3.29 -1.95
C ALA A 166 -16.57 1.97 -1.70
N ASP A 167 -17.40 1.53 -2.66
CA ASP A 167 -18.10 0.25 -2.59
C ASP A 167 -17.12 -0.94 -2.57
N VAL A 168 -16.08 -0.91 -3.42
CA VAL A 168 -15.03 -1.94 -3.41
C VAL A 168 -14.27 -1.93 -2.08
N CYS A 169 -13.95 -0.75 -1.54
CA CYS A 169 -13.30 -0.64 -0.24
C CYS A 169 -14.18 -1.22 0.89
N ALA A 170 -15.49 -1.00 0.84
CA ALA A 170 -16.44 -1.56 1.81
C ALA A 170 -16.48 -3.10 1.70
N ALA A 171 -16.58 -3.64 0.48
CA ALA A 171 -16.56 -5.08 0.25
C ALA A 171 -15.25 -5.74 0.72
N VAL A 172 -14.10 -5.10 0.51
CA VAL A 172 -12.80 -5.59 1.01
C VAL A 172 -12.75 -5.58 2.54
N LEU A 173 -13.30 -4.55 3.18
CA LEU A 173 -13.40 -4.49 4.64
C LEU A 173 -14.32 -5.57 5.21
N GLU A 174 -15.45 -5.84 4.57
CA GLU A 174 -16.34 -6.94 4.96
C GLU A 174 -15.65 -8.30 4.81
N ALA A 175 -14.90 -8.51 3.71
CA ALA A 175 -14.13 -9.72 3.51
C ALA A 175 -12.98 -9.88 4.54
N GLU A 176 -12.34 -8.78 4.94
CA GLU A 176 -11.34 -8.76 6.01
C GLU A 176 -11.96 -9.15 7.36
N GLN A 177 -13.13 -8.60 7.70
CA GLN A 177 -13.84 -8.90 8.95
C GLN A 177 -14.39 -10.32 9.00
N ALA A 178 -14.67 -10.93 7.85
CA ALA A 178 -15.11 -12.32 7.76
C ALA A 178 -13.99 -13.34 8.04
N VAL A 179 -12.72 -12.90 8.11
CA VAL A 179 -11.60 -13.79 8.48
C VAL A 179 -11.71 -14.13 9.96
N PRO A 180 -11.92 -15.42 10.33
CA PRO A 180 -11.98 -15.80 11.73
C PRO A 180 -10.63 -15.56 12.41
N ALA A 181 -10.66 -14.98 13.61
CA ALA A 181 -9.44 -14.77 14.38
C ALA A 181 -8.75 -16.12 14.66
N PRO A 182 -7.40 -16.17 14.65
CA PRO A 182 -6.69 -17.39 14.94
C PRO A 182 -7.08 -17.92 16.33
N GLY A 183 -7.62 -19.14 16.37
CA GLY A 183 -8.10 -19.77 17.60
C GLY A 183 -9.60 -19.58 17.90
N GLN A 184 -10.29 -18.69 17.20
CA GLN A 184 -11.73 -18.46 17.39
C GLN A 184 -12.56 -19.70 17.05
N VAL A 185 -12.24 -20.39 15.96
CA VAL A 185 -12.88 -21.67 15.62
C VAL A 185 -12.72 -22.71 16.73
N GLY A 186 -11.55 -22.74 17.39
CA GLY A 186 -11.32 -23.64 18.51
C GLY A 186 -12.15 -23.28 19.74
N ALA A 187 -12.27 -21.98 20.04
CA ALA A 187 -13.11 -21.48 21.12
C ALA A 187 -14.60 -21.74 20.85
N ASP A 188 -15.07 -21.48 19.62
CA ASP A 188 -16.46 -21.72 19.21
C ASP A 188 -16.81 -23.21 19.25
N VAL A 189 -15.89 -24.09 18.84
CA VAL A 189 -16.08 -25.54 18.96
C VAL A 189 -16.09 -25.98 20.41
N ALA A 190 -15.18 -25.46 21.24
CA ALA A 190 -15.15 -25.77 22.67
C ALA A 190 -16.44 -25.32 23.37
N ASP A 191 -16.95 -24.14 23.03
CA ASP A 191 -18.19 -23.59 23.55
C ASP A 191 -19.40 -24.43 23.11
N ALA A 192 -19.49 -24.76 21.82
CA ALA A 192 -20.54 -25.64 21.29
C ALA A 192 -20.54 -27.04 21.95
N VAL A 193 -19.36 -27.62 22.17
CA VAL A 193 -19.23 -28.91 22.89
C VAL A 193 -19.66 -28.77 24.35
N SER A 194 -19.32 -27.66 25.01
CA SER A 194 -19.75 -27.39 26.39
C SER A 194 -21.27 -27.25 26.49
N ALA A 195 -21.90 -26.53 25.54
CA ALA A 195 -23.34 -26.39 25.44
C ALA A 195 -24.04 -27.72 25.20
N LEU A 196 -23.51 -28.57 24.30
CA LEU A 196 -24.05 -29.90 24.04
C LEU A 196 -23.99 -30.80 25.27
N ARG A 197 -22.89 -30.75 26.04
CA ARG A 197 -22.76 -31.50 27.30
C ARG A 197 -23.77 -31.02 28.34
N ALA A 198 -23.91 -29.71 28.52
CA ALA A 198 -24.90 -29.14 29.43
C ALA A 198 -26.32 -29.58 29.06
N HIS A 199 -26.66 -29.53 27.77
CA HIS A 199 -27.97 -29.99 27.29
C HIS A 199 -28.19 -31.49 27.51
N THR A 200 -27.15 -32.31 27.34
CA THR A 200 -27.23 -33.76 27.57
C THR A 200 -27.42 -34.07 29.06
N THR A 201 -26.74 -33.35 29.94
CA THR A 201 -26.92 -33.46 31.40
C THR A 201 -28.34 -33.08 31.81
N ALA A 202 -28.84 -31.93 31.35
CA ALA A 202 -30.21 -31.50 31.64
C ALA A 202 -31.27 -32.49 31.12
N TYR A 203 -31.06 -33.04 29.92
CA TYR A 203 -31.95 -34.06 29.37
C TYR A 203 -31.94 -35.35 30.19
N ARG A 204 -30.76 -35.78 30.67
CA ARG A 204 -30.63 -36.93 31.55
C ARG A 204 -31.34 -36.69 32.88
N GLU A 205 -31.25 -35.51 33.47
CA GLU A 205 -31.95 -35.18 34.72
C GLU A 205 -33.47 -35.25 34.55
N LEU A 206 -34.01 -34.74 33.43
CA LEU A 206 -35.45 -34.77 33.13
C LEU A 206 -35.99 -36.17 32.84
N THR A 207 -35.17 -37.01 32.19
CA THR A 207 -35.57 -38.37 31.78
C THR A 207 -35.22 -39.44 32.80
N SER A 208 -34.41 -39.12 33.80
CA SER A 208 -34.09 -40.05 34.88
C SER A 208 -35.34 -40.28 35.72
N PRO A 209 -35.76 -41.54 35.96
CA PRO A 209 -36.88 -41.83 36.82
C PRO A 209 -36.60 -41.25 38.22
N PRO A 210 -37.61 -40.70 38.92
CA PRO A 210 -37.43 -40.18 40.26
C PRO A 210 -36.80 -41.28 41.12
N GLY A 211 -35.55 -41.04 41.53
CA GLY A 211 -34.80 -41.98 42.32
C GLY A 211 -35.61 -42.31 43.56
N LEU A 212 -35.94 -43.59 43.75
CA LEU A 212 -36.52 -44.06 44.99
C LEU A 212 -35.64 -43.55 46.15
N PRO A 213 -36.23 -42.93 47.18
CA PRO A 213 -35.47 -42.36 48.28
C PRO A 213 -34.52 -43.42 48.85
N PRO A 214 -33.30 -43.04 49.25
CA PRO A 214 -32.33 -43.98 49.80
C PRO A 214 -32.99 -44.72 50.96
N LEU A 215 -33.07 -46.05 50.84
CA LEU A 215 -33.55 -46.89 51.93
C LEU A 215 -32.67 -46.60 53.15
N PRO A 216 -33.28 -46.37 54.33
CA PRO A 216 -32.53 -46.08 55.55
C PRO A 216 -31.52 -47.20 55.80
N SER A 217 -30.26 -46.81 55.97
CA SER A 217 -29.17 -47.73 56.30
C SER A 217 -29.58 -48.57 57.52
N PRO A 218 -29.43 -49.90 57.47
CA PRO A 218 -29.77 -50.75 58.61
C PRO A 218 -28.95 -50.32 59.81
N SER A 219 -29.63 -50.01 60.92
CA SER A 219 -29.01 -49.61 62.18
C SER A 219 -27.93 -50.61 62.58
N PRO A 220 -26.76 -50.16 63.06
CA PRO A 220 -25.73 -51.06 63.58
C PRO A 220 -26.35 -51.91 64.70
N SER A 221 -26.26 -53.23 64.55
CA SER A 221 -26.77 -54.18 65.54
C SER A 221 -26.10 -53.94 66.90
N PRO A 222 -26.85 -54.01 68.02
CA PRO A 222 -26.27 -53.82 69.34
C PRO A 222 -25.23 -54.90 69.61
N GLU A 223 -24.02 -54.44 69.91
CA GLU A 223 -22.87 -55.24 70.31
C GLU A 223 -23.23 -56.09 71.55
N PRO A 224 -23.00 -57.43 71.54
CA PRO A 224 -23.36 -58.26 72.67
C PRO A 224 -22.45 -57.97 73.85
N SER A 225 -23.06 -57.55 74.97
CA SER A 225 -22.41 -57.33 76.27
C SER A 225 -21.42 -58.43 76.61
N ARG A 226 -20.14 -58.08 76.58
CA ARG A 226 -19.03 -58.89 77.06
C ARG A 226 -19.20 -59.07 78.58
N ARG A 227 -19.66 -60.24 78.96
CA ARG A 227 -19.83 -60.69 80.34
C ARG A 227 -18.41 -60.87 80.92
N ASP A 228 -18.00 -59.99 81.83
CA ASP A 228 -16.74 -60.12 82.57
C ASP A 228 -16.87 -61.27 83.58
N PRO A 229 -16.02 -62.32 83.51
CA PRO A 229 -15.92 -63.30 84.57
C PRO A 229 -15.05 -62.75 85.71
N ALA A 230 -15.58 -62.96 86.91
CA ALA A 230 -15.05 -62.69 88.23
C ALA A 230 -13.58 -63.02 88.52
N GLN A 231 -13.19 -62.60 89.74
CA GLN A 231 -12.13 -63.10 90.64
C GLN A 231 -10.86 -62.23 90.65
N GLY A 232 -10.32 -61.82 91.80
CA GLY A 232 -10.62 -62.11 93.20
C GLY A 232 -9.69 -61.30 94.10
#